data_AF-A0A2C6BRW0-F1
#
_entry.id   AF-A0A2C6BRW0-F1
#
_cell.length_a   1.000
_cell.length_b   1.000
_cell.length_c   1.000
_cell.angle_alpha   90.00
_cell.angle_beta   90.00
_cell.angle_gamma   90.00
#
_symmetry.space_group_name_H-M   'P 1'
#
loop_
_entity.id
_entity.type
_entity.pdbx_description
1 polymer ?
#
loop_
_entity_poly.entity_id
_entity_poly.type
_entity_poly.pdbx_seq_one_letter_code
_entity_poly.pdbx_strand_id
1 'polypeptide(L)'
;MNENKKETIEEILGFELTTEEIKKASSLSPKIKKDLEVWANKNSDNILSLQIKKCFVEDIDLTKTYEDFEKEYAINDESGDDDEDFLNEATEKYKEYLKEIKKNEEKCPHFRECPLFQSKMLPKGEKCPLEMINTSNLKRGIYKELDIKEDDFSDKITANHLISIENIAQRLLSALSIQSPVVNVVTINKNGSKTYDTKINENLNAYQMTMNMADKLRKNLILDRESKMKNKKIESEINERTVKENLKNKLTNGFFDVNSSAIAEAVILEEENKKDELLNLEG
;
A
#
# COMPACT_ATOMS: atom_id res chain seq x y z
N MET A 1 -24.77 -28.31 -0.23
CA MET A 1 -23.81 -28.00 0.85
C MET A 1 -22.96 -26.85 0.35
N ASN A 2 -23.08 -25.67 0.96
CA ASN A 2 -22.30 -24.50 0.59
C ASN A 2 -20.82 -24.78 0.87
N GLU A 3 -20.01 -24.88 -0.17
CA GLU A 3 -18.56 -24.72 -0.03
C GLU A 3 -18.33 -23.30 0.50
N ASN A 4 -17.79 -23.19 1.71
CA ASN A 4 -17.36 -21.91 2.29
C ASN A 4 -16.35 -21.26 1.32
N LYS A 5 -16.84 -20.34 0.48
CA LYS A 5 -15.98 -19.47 -0.32
C LYS A 5 -15.22 -18.60 0.67
N LYS A 6 -13.93 -18.87 0.81
CA LYS A 6 -13.01 -18.03 1.56
C LYS A 6 -12.96 -16.66 0.87
N GLU A 7 -13.41 -15.61 1.54
CA GLU A 7 -13.51 -14.25 1.01
C GLU A 7 -12.28 -13.40 1.37
N THR A 8 -11.54 -13.78 2.42
CA THR A 8 -10.35 -13.05 2.89
C THR A 8 -9.07 -13.84 2.71
N ILE A 9 -7.92 -13.16 2.60
CA ILE A 9 -6.63 -13.86 2.57
C ILE A 9 -6.33 -14.52 3.93
N GLU A 10 -6.81 -13.97 5.04
CA GLU A 10 -6.66 -14.59 6.37
C GLU A 10 -7.31 -15.97 6.41
N GLU A 11 -8.48 -16.12 5.78
CA GLU A 11 -9.14 -17.41 5.60
C GLU A 11 -8.37 -18.33 4.63
N ILE A 12 -7.77 -17.77 3.57
CA ILE A 12 -6.93 -18.52 2.61
C ILE A 12 -5.68 -19.07 3.28
N LEU A 13 -5.01 -18.26 4.11
CA LEU A 13 -3.77 -18.59 4.79
C LEU A 13 -3.97 -19.27 6.16
N GLY A 14 -5.19 -19.26 6.70
CA GLY A 14 -5.54 -19.94 7.96
C GLY A 14 -5.05 -19.21 9.22
N PHE A 15 -4.99 -17.87 9.21
CA PHE A 15 -4.40 -17.10 10.32
C PHE A 15 -5.32 -16.85 11.53
N GLU A 16 -6.54 -17.37 11.53
CA GLU A 16 -7.29 -17.54 12.78
C GLU A 16 -7.17 -19.01 13.20
N LEU A 17 -6.14 -19.37 13.99
CA LEU A 17 -6.12 -20.43 15.01
C LEU A 17 -4.69 -20.97 15.32
N THR A 18 -4.60 -21.61 16.48
CA THR A 18 -3.40 -21.94 17.30
C THR A 18 -2.23 -22.66 16.61
N THR A 19 -1.06 -22.60 17.25
CA THR A 19 0.25 -23.15 16.83
C THR A 19 0.24 -24.62 16.39
N GLU A 20 -0.77 -25.40 16.77
CA GLU A 20 -0.95 -26.81 16.38
C GLU A 20 -1.60 -26.97 15.00
N GLU A 21 -2.39 -26.00 14.54
CA GLU A 21 -3.02 -25.99 13.21
C GLU A 21 -2.04 -25.55 12.12
N ILE A 22 -1.12 -24.64 12.46
CA ILE A 22 0.02 -24.22 11.62
C ILE A 22 0.91 -25.43 11.25
N LYS A 23 1.07 -26.40 12.15
CA LYS A 23 1.85 -27.64 11.89
C LYS A 23 1.14 -28.62 10.94
N LYS A 24 -0.19 -28.55 10.81
CA LYS A 24 -0.98 -29.38 9.88
C LYS A 24 -1.12 -28.78 8.48
N ALA A 25 -0.80 -27.50 8.28
CA ALA A 25 -0.94 -26.79 7.01
C ALA A 25 0.10 -27.18 5.93
N SER A 26 1.06 -28.06 6.27
CA SER A 26 2.09 -28.58 5.36
C SER A 26 1.53 -29.35 4.14
N SER A 27 0.25 -29.76 4.16
CA SER A 27 -0.40 -30.47 3.05
C SER A 27 -1.17 -29.57 2.05
N LEU A 28 -1.10 -28.23 2.16
CA LEU A 28 -1.97 -27.30 1.41
C LEU A 28 -1.27 -26.42 0.33
N SER A 29 0.02 -26.64 0.07
CA SER A 29 0.87 -25.75 -0.76
C SER A 29 0.31 -25.37 -2.16
N PRO A 30 -0.17 -26.31 -3.01
CA PRO A 30 -0.66 -25.96 -4.35
C PRO A 30 -2.03 -25.25 -4.34
N LYS A 31 -2.88 -25.59 -3.36
CA LYS A 31 -4.24 -25.05 -3.25
C LYS A 31 -4.21 -23.63 -2.70
N ILE A 32 -3.38 -23.37 -1.68
CA ILE A 32 -3.16 -22.03 -1.13
C ILE A 32 -2.58 -21.10 -2.19
N LYS A 33 -1.61 -21.57 -2.99
CA LYS A 33 -1.03 -20.77 -4.07
C LYS A 33 -2.10 -20.35 -5.09
N LYS A 34 -2.96 -21.30 -5.49
CA LYS A 34 -4.07 -21.03 -6.41
C LYS A 34 -5.11 -20.07 -5.83
N ASP A 35 -5.45 -20.23 -4.56
CA ASP A 35 -6.43 -19.37 -3.88
C ASP A 35 -5.88 -17.94 -3.69
N LEU A 36 -4.58 -17.79 -3.39
CA LEU A 36 -3.87 -16.50 -3.38
C LEU A 36 -3.83 -15.85 -4.76
N GLU A 37 -3.56 -16.61 -5.82
CA GLU A 37 -3.55 -16.11 -7.20
C GLU A 37 -4.95 -15.64 -7.62
N VAL A 38 -6.00 -16.41 -7.31
CA VAL A 38 -7.39 -16.02 -7.60
C VAL A 38 -7.78 -14.76 -6.82
N TRP A 39 -7.42 -14.67 -5.54
CA TRP A 39 -7.67 -13.48 -4.74
C TRP A 39 -6.88 -12.27 -5.26
N ALA A 40 -5.62 -12.45 -5.63
CA ALA A 40 -4.75 -11.39 -6.15
C ALA A 40 -5.28 -10.83 -7.46
N ASN A 41 -5.73 -11.71 -8.37
CA ASN A 41 -6.34 -11.32 -9.64
C ASN A 41 -7.70 -10.61 -9.47
N LYS A 42 -8.46 -10.95 -8.42
CA LYS A 42 -9.76 -10.31 -8.12
C LYS A 42 -9.59 -8.94 -7.47
N ASN A 43 -8.51 -8.72 -6.74
CA ASN A 43 -8.23 -7.49 -5.98
C ASN A 43 -7.10 -6.63 -6.58
N SER A 44 -6.67 -6.92 -7.81
CA SER A 44 -5.62 -6.19 -8.49
C SER A 44 -6.09 -4.81 -8.96
N ASP A 45 -6.25 -3.87 -8.03
CA ASP A 45 -5.95 -2.48 -8.39
C ASP A 45 -4.44 -2.43 -8.67
N ASN A 46 -4.08 -2.43 -9.96
CA ASN A 46 -2.70 -2.59 -10.46
C ASN A 46 -1.69 -1.69 -9.73
N ILE A 47 -2.10 -0.47 -9.36
CA ILE A 47 -1.28 0.52 -8.65
C ILE A 47 -0.87 0.02 -7.24
N LEU A 48 -1.84 -0.47 -6.47
CA LEU A 48 -1.57 -0.97 -5.11
C LEU A 48 -0.75 -2.26 -5.12
N SER A 49 -0.67 -2.94 -6.25
CA SER A 49 0.15 -4.13 -6.39
C SER A 49 1.64 -3.81 -6.57
N LEU A 50 1.99 -2.63 -7.11
CA LEU A 50 3.38 -2.25 -7.41
C LEU A 50 4.15 -1.81 -6.16
N GLN A 51 3.44 -1.30 -5.16
CA GLN A 51 4.01 -0.89 -3.88
C GLN A 51 4.42 -2.07 -2.98
N ILE A 52 3.92 -3.29 -3.25
CA ILE A 52 4.12 -4.45 -2.38
C ILE A 52 5.55 -4.98 -2.55
N LYS A 53 6.25 -5.16 -1.44
CA LYS A 53 7.65 -5.61 -1.45
C LYS A 53 7.70 -7.07 -1.91
N LYS A 54 8.70 -7.39 -2.72
CA LYS A 54 9.00 -8.79 -3.07
C LYS A 54 9.78 -9.48 -1.96
N CYS A 55 9.54 -10.78 -1.78
CA CYS A 55 10.28 -11.58 -0.82
C CYS A 55 11.64 -12.00 -1.41
N PHE A 56 12.73 -11.57 -0.78
CA PHE A 56 14.10 -11.97 -1.16
C PHE A 56 14.83 -12.73 -0.06
N VAL A 57 14.15 -13.08 1.03
CA VAL A 57 14.71 -13.82 2.15
C VAL A 57 15.10 -15.22 1.68
N GLU A 58 16.32 -15.63 2.00
CA GLU A 58 16.78 -17.00 1.77
C GLU A 58 16.33 -17.92 2.91
N ASP A 59 15.96 -19.15 2.57
CA ASP A 59 15.71 -20.18 3.57
C ASP A 59 17.02 -20.52 4.26
N ILE A 60 17.05 -20.36 5.57
CA ILE A 60 18.20 -20.64 6.41
C ILE A 60 17.73 -21.24 7.72
N ASP A 61 18.40 -22.28 8.20
CA ASP A 61 18.06 -22.89 9.47
C ASP A 61 18.65 -22.08 10.63
N LEU A 62 17.81 -21.30 11.29
CA LEU A 62 18.22 -20.45 12.42
C LEU A 62 18.61 -21.22 13.67
N THR A 63 18.37 -22.54 13.72
CA THR A 63 18.68 -23.37 14.89
C THR A 63 20.13 -23.89 14.87
N LYS A 64 20.82 -23.80 13.73
CA LYS A 64 22.20 -24.26 13.62
C LYS A 64 23.13 -23.46 14.54
N THR A 65 23.86 -24.18 15.37
CA THR A 65 24.90 -23.68 16.26
C THR A 65 26.28 -23.92 15.67
N TYR A 66 27.29 -23.23 16.20
CA TYR A 66 28.68 -23.45 15.78
C TYR A 66 29.12 -24.91 15.99
N GLU A 67 28.70 -25.56 17.08
CA GLU A 67 28.98 -26.98 17.36
C GLU A 67 28.40 -27.92 16.29
N ASP A 68 27.28 -27.55 15.66
CA ASP A 68 26.70 -28.34 14.58
C ASP A 68 27.57 -28.27 13.31
N PHE A 69 28.18 -27.11 13.04
CA PHE A 69 29.17 -26.98 11.98
C PHE A 69 30.43 -27.78 12.32
N GLU A 70 30.95 -27.70 13.54
CA GLU A 70 32.12 -28.51 13.93
C GLU A 70 31.86 -30.01 13.73
N LYS A 71 30.68 -30.52 14.10
CA LYS A 71 30.31 -31.93 13.89
C LYS A 71 30.15 -32.29 12.42
N GLU A 72 29.55 -31.42 11.60
CA GLU A 72 29.38 -31.66 10.16
C GLU A 72 30.73 -31.81 9.44
N TYR A 73 31.76 -31.06 9.86
CA TYR A 73 33.09 -31.12 9.25
C TYR A 73 34.01 -32.16 9.91
N ALA A 74 33.85 -32.46 11.20
CA ALA A 74 34.58 -33.54 11.88
C ALA A 74 34.24 -34.94 11.35
N ILE A 75 33.05 -35.14 10.74
CA ILE A 75 32.64 -36.43 10.15
C ILE A 75 33.25 -36.64 8.75
N ASN A 76 33.64 -35.56 8.04
CA ASN A 76 34.17 -35.64 6.68
C ASN A 76 35.70 -35.82 6.62
N ASP A 77 36.36 -35.84 7.77
CA ASP A 77 37.82 -36.01 7.88
C ASP A 77 38.17 -37.51 8.01
N GLU A 78 38.11 -38.24 6.90
CA GLU A 78 38.69 -39.59 6.80
C GLU A 78 40.21 -39.55 6.53
N SER A 79 40.79 -38.36 6.36
CA SER A 79 42.21 -38.11 6.15
C SER A 79 42.90 -37.83 7.47
N GLY A 80 43.79 -38.73 7.90
CA GLY A 80 44.53 -38.61 9.16
C GLY A 80 45.64 -37.54 9.17
N ASP A 81 45.40 -36.34 8.62
CA ASP A 81 46.36 -35.23 8.60
C ASP A 81 45.74 -33.98 9.28
N ASP A 82 46.40 -33.55 10.36
CA ASP A 82 46.32 -32.27 11.11
C ASP A 82 44.93 -31.67 11.45
N ASP A 83 44.51 -31.88 12.71
CA ASP A 83 43.32 -31.34 13.39
C ASP A 83 43.08 -29.81 13.27
N GLU A 84 44.04 -29.03 12.76
CA GLU A 84 43.93 -27.57 12.63
C GLU A 84 43.17 -27.13 11.36
N ASP A 85 43.18 -27.92 10.28
CA ASP A 85 42.56 -27.50 9.01
C ASP A 85 41.03 -27.59 9.02
N PHE A 86 40.45 -28.59 9.70
CA PHE A 86 38.98 -28.75 9.75
C PHE A 86 38.28 -27.68 10.61
N LEU A 87 38.88 -27.27 11.74
CA LEU A 87 38.33 -26.22 12.62
C LEU A 87 38.31 -24.85 11.92
N ASN A 88 39.32 -24.59 11.09
CA ASN A 88 39.39 -23.39 10.26
C ASN A 88 38.26 -23.37 9.22
N GLU A 89 37.98 -24.50 8.57
CA GLU A 89 36.89 -24.61 7.59
C GLU A 89 35.51 -24.46 8.24
N ALA A 90 35.26 -25.13 9.38
CA ALA A 90 34.02 -24.97 10.15
C ALA A 90 33.80 -23.51 10.59
N THR A 91 34.87 -22.83 11.01
CA THR A 91 34.85 -21.41 11.39
C THR A 91 34.47 -20.51 10.22
N GLU A 92 35.07 -20.69 9.04
CA GLU A 92 34.73 -19.89 7.86
C GLU A 92 33.27 -20.12 7.42
N LYS A 93 32.78 -21.36 7.46
CA LYS A 93 31.41 -21.71 7.11
C LYS A 93 30.40 -21.10 8.08
N TYR A 94 30.69 -21.11 9.37
CA TYR A 94 29.86 -20.44 10.37
C TYR A 94 29.82 -18.93 10.15
N LYS A 95 30.94 -18.29 9.77
CA LYS A 95 30.95 -16.87 9.39
C LYS A 95 30.10 -16.60 8.16
N GLU A 96 30.14 -17.47 7.15
CA GLU A 96 29.27 -17.38 5.97
C GLU A 96 27.78 -17.48 6.34
N TYR A 97 27.43 -18.43 7.21
CA TYR A 97 26.08 -18.58 7.76
C TYR A 97 25.60 -17.31 8.47
N LEU A 98 26.42 -16.73 9.36
CA LEU A 98 26.10 -15.48 10.05
C LEU A 98 25.94 -14.30 9.07
N LYS A 99 26.76 -14.24 8.01
CA LYS A 99 26.62 -13.22 6.96
C LYS A 99 25.30 -13.36 6.23
N GLU A 100 24.85 -14.58 5.95
CA GLU A 100 23.58 -14.81 5.24
C GLU A 100 22.37 -14.45 6.11
N ILE A 101 22.41 -14.74 7.41
CA ILE A 101 21.43 -14.24 8.39
C ILE A 101 21.34 -12.71 8.31
N LYS A 102 22.47 -12.02 8.34
CA LYS A 102 22.51 -10.56 8.30
C LYS A 102 21.94 -10.01 6.99
N LYS A 103 22.23 -10.63 5.84
CA LYS A 103 21.60 -10.27 4.56
C LYS A 103 20.09 -10.44 4.60
N ASN A 104 19.59 -11.50 5.26
CA ASN A 104 18.15 -11.69 5.44
C ASN A 104 17.52 -10.59 6.30
N GLU A 105 18.18 -10.16 7.37
CA GLU A 105 17.73 -9.03 8.21
C GLU A 105 17.65 -7.72 7.41
N GLU A 106 18.64 -7.45 6.55
CA GLU A 106 18.65 -6.28 5.66
C GLU A 106 17.50 -6.34 4.64
N LYS A 107 17.21 -7.54 4.09
CA LYS A 107 16.13 -7.75 3.14
C LYS A 107 14.74 -7.69 3.79
N CYS A 108 14.57 -8.21 4.99
CA CYS A 108 13.32 -8.19 5.74
C CYS A 108 13.61 -8.24 7.24
N PRO A 109 13.46 -7.12 7.97
CA PRO A 109 13.82 -7.06 9.39
C PRO A 109 13.13 -8.13 10.24
N HIS A 110 11.88 -8.47 9.92
CA HIS A 110 11.07 -9.45 10.66
C HIS A 110 11.09 -10.87 10.07
N PHE A 111 12.07 -11.22 9.23
CA PHE A 111 12.04 -12.54 8.60
C PHE A 111 12.03 -13.69 9.61
N ARG A 112 12.62 -13.50 10.81
CA ARG A 112 12.64 -14.47 11.92
C ARG A 112 11.26 -14.76 12.50
N GLU A 113 10.38 -13.76 12.49
CA GLU A 113 9.00 -13.84 13.01
C GLU A 113 8.00 -14.16 11.89
N CYS A 114 8.44 -14.18 10.64
CA CYS A 114 7.60 -14.43 9.49
C CYS A 114 7.04 -15.87 9.52
N PRO A 115 5.71 -16.06 9.55
CA PRO A 115 5.11 -17.39 9.55
C PRO A 115 5.48 -18.21 8.31
N LEU A 116 5.67 -17.55 7.16
CA LEU A 116 6.07 -18.19 5.90
C LEU A 116 7.53 -18.66 5.95
N PHE A 117 8.41 -17.94 6.65
CA PHE A 117 9.78 -18.36 6.89
C PHE A 117 9.82 -19.58 7.82
N GLN A 118 9.13 -19.49 8.96
CA GLN A 118 9.07 -20.57 9.95
C GLN A 118 8.50 -21.88 9.39
N SER A 119 7.61 -21.77 8.39
CA SER A 119 6.99 -22.93 7.73
C SER A 119 7.74 -23.40 6.48
N LYS A 120 8.89 -22.81 6.13
CA LYS A 120 9.65 -23.09 4.89
C LYS A 120 8.80 -22.94 3.61
N MET A 121 7.94 -21.92 3.60
CA MET A 121 7.01 -21.61 2.51
C MET A 121 7.26 -20.20 1.94
N LEU A 122 8.52 -19.75 1.90
CA LEU A 122 8.87 -18.43 1.40
C LEU A 122 8.56 -18.30 -0.11
N PRO A 123 7.79 -17.28 -0.51
CA PRO A 123 7.49 -17.02 -1.92
C PRO A 123 8.60 -16.18 -2.56
N LYS A 124 9.80 -16.77 -2.71
CA LYS A 124 11.00 -16.06 -3.21
C LYS A 124 10.77 -15.42 -4.58
N GLY A 125 11.14 -14.15 -4.72
CA GLY A 125 10.98 -13.34 -5.93
C GLY A 125 9.55 -12.85 -6.21
N GLU A 126 8.56 -13.41 -5.52
CA GLU A 126 7.15 -13.03 -5.63
C GLU A 126 6.81 -11.92 -4.60
N LYS A 127 5.64 -11.28 -4.76
CA LYS A 127 5.16 -10.24 -3.84
C LYS A 127 4.86 -10.86 -2.47
N CYS A 128 5.21 -10.15 -1.40
CA CYS A 128 4.99 -10.61 -0.02
C CYS A 128 3.49 -10.81 0.25
N PRO A 129 3.01 -12.04 0.49
CA PRO A 129 1.59 -12.29 0.70
C PRO A 129 1.05 -11.57 1.93
N LEU A 130 1.80 -11.55 3.04
CA LEU A 130 1.39 -10.85 4.26
C LEU A 130 1.17 -9.36 4.04
N GLU A 131 2.03 -8.73 3.23
CA GLU A 131 1.86 -7.32 2.89
C GLU A 131 0.71 -7.09 1.91
N MET A 132 0.40 -8.06 1.03
CA MET A 132 -0.82 -8.03 0.20
C MET A 132 -2.09 -8.02 1.07
N ILE A 133 -2.12 -8.83 2.13
CA ILE A 133 -3.21 -8.84 3.11
C ILE A 133 -3.37 -7.48 3.75
N ASN A 134 -2.30 -6.99 4.38
CA ASN A 134 -2.31 -5.75 5.14
C ASN A 134 -2.73 -4.58 4.24
N THR A 135 -2.21 -4.52 3.02
CA THR A 135 -2.57 -3.51 2.02
C THR A 135 -4.07 -3.56 1.67
N SER A 136 -4.64 -4.75 1.50
CA SER A 136 -6.06 -4.89 1.17
C SER A 136 -6.97 -4.56 2.35
N ASN A 137 -6.60 -4.99 3.55
CA ASN A 137 -7.30 -4.61 4.78
C ASN A 137 -7.28 -3.11 4.98
N LEU A 138 -6.13 -2.48 4.76
CA LEU A 138 -5.96 -1.04 4.83
C LEU A 138 -6.80 -0.32 3.78
N LYS A 139 -6.81 -0.81 2.53
CA LYS A 139 -7.69 -0.28 1.48
C LYS A 139 -9.16 -0.34 1.89
N ARG A 140 -9.63 -1.51 2.32
CA ARG A 140 -11.01 -1.73 2.77
C ARG A 140 -11.36 -0.82 3.95
N GLY A 141 -10.44 -0.67 4.91
CA GLY A 141 -10.59 0.22 6.06
C GLY A 141 -10.75 1.67 5.64
N ILE A 142 -9.81 2.19 4.84
CA ILE A 142 -9.80 3.59 4.36
C ILE A 142 -11.02 3.87 3.49
N TYR A 143 -11.38 2.98 2.56
CA TYR A 143 -12.54 3.18 1.69
C TYR A 143 -13.85 3.18 2.47
N LYS A 144 -13.94 2.37 3.54
CA LYS A 144 -15.12 2.35 4.41
C LYS A 144 -15.16 3.56 5.33
N GLU A 145 -14.05 3.89 6.01
CA GLU A 145 -13.94 5.04 6.92
C GLU A 145 -14.25 6.34 6.21
N LEU A 146 -13.68 6.49 5.02
CA LEU A 146 -13.86 7.66 4.19
C LEU A 146 -14.92 7.43 3.12
N ASP A 147 -15.89 6.52 3.23
CA ASP A 147 -16.97 6.35 2.23
C ASP A 147 -16.56 6.61 0.75
N ILE A 148 -15.46 5.99 0.30
CA ILE A 148 -14.90 6.20 -1.04
C ILE A 148 -15.65 5.30 -2.01
N LYS A 149 -16.28 5.93 -3.01
CA LYS A 149 -16.95 5.22 -4.09
C LYS A 149 -15.96 4.84 -5.17
N GLU A 150 -16.15 3.66 -5.78
CA GLU A 150 -15.23 3.15 -6.79
C GLU A 150 -15.20 3.97 -8.09
N ASP A 151 -16.26 4.74 -8.35
CA ASP A 151 -16.42 5.61 -9.52
C ASP A 151 -15.81 7.02 -9.31
N ASP A 152 -15.49 7.42 -8.07
CA ASP A 152 -14.80 8.69 -7.81
C ASP A 152 -13.29 8.54 -8.02
N PHE A 153 -12.87 8.78 -9.27
CA PHE A 153 -11.48 8.61 -9.69
C PHE A 153 -10.48 9.46 -8.90
N SER A 154 -10.86 10.69 -8.54
CA SER A 154 -9.98 11.61 -7.79
C SER A 154 -9.74 11.09 -6.37
N ASP A 155 -10.81 10.71 -5.68
CA ASP A 155 -10.73 10.15 -4.34
C ASP A 155 -9.99 8.81 -4.35
N LYS A 156 -10.24 7.98 -5.38
CA LYS A 156 -9.55 6.69 -5.58
C LYS A 156 -8.03 6.87 -5.70
N ILE A 157 -7.55 7.85 -6.48
CA ILE A 157 -6.11 8.11 -6.61
C ILE A 157 -5.52 8.56 -5.28
N THR A 158 -6.13 9.56 -4.63
CA THR A 158 -5.59 10.11 -3.39
C THR A 158 -5.60 9.08 -2.26
N ALA A 159 -6.62 8.22 -2.20
CA ALA A 159 -6.67 7.11 -1.27
C ALA A 159 -5.64 6.03 -1.57
N ASN A 160 -5.36 5.72 -2.84
CA ASN A 160 -4.30 4.79 -3.19
C ASN A 160 -2.91 5.32 -2.77
N HIS A 161 -2.66 6.62 -2.92
CA HIS A 161 -1.46 7.25 -2.37
C HIS A 161 -1.41 7.18 -0.84
N LEU A 162 -2.53 7.42 -0.15
CA LEU A 162 -2.60 7.29 1.30
C LEU A 162 -2.26 5.87 1.75
N ILE A 163 -2.85 4.84 1.14
CA ILE A 163 -2.53 3.42 1.41
C ILE A 163 -1.04 3.16 1.21
N SER A 164 -0.42 3.80 0.21
CA SER A 164 1.00 3.61 -0.09
C SER A 164 1.92 4.22 0.96
N ILE A 165 1.58 5.41 1.44
CA ILE A 165 2.30 6.09 2.51
C ILE A 165 2.16 5.31 3.83
N GLU A 166 0.97 4.84 4.15
CA GLU A 166 0.69 4.03 5.36
C GLU A 166 1.45 2.69 5.33
N ASN A 167 1.53 2.01 4.18
CA ASN A 167 2.37 0.80 4.03
C ASN A 167 3.86 1.10 4.28
N ILE A 168 4.37 2.22 3.78
CA ILE A 168 5.75 2.66 4.05
C ILE A 168 5.94 2.93 5.55
N ALA A 169 4.97 3.58 6.19
CA ALA A 169 5.01 3.87 7.63
C ALA A 169 5.09 2.58 8.45
N GLN A 170 4.28 1.56 8.11
CA GLN A 170 4.34 0.24 8.75
C GLN A 170 5.72 -0.42 8.63
N ARG A 171 6.35 -0.37 7.45
CA ARG A 171 7.71 -0.90 7.25
C ARG A 171 8.75 -0.19 8.11
N LEU A 172 8.67 1.13 8.20
CA LEU A 172 9.58 1.95 9.00
C LEU A 172 9.40 1.67 10.49
N LEU A 173 8.15 1.56 10.96
CA LEU A 173 7.83 1.19 12.33
C LEU A 173 8.35 -0.21 12.67
N SER A 174 8.16 -1.17 11.76
CA SER A 174 8.76 -2.50 11.83
C SER A 174 10.28 -2.44 11.99
N ALA A 175 10.99 -1.68 11.15
CA ALA A 175 12.44 -1.53 11.26
C ALA A 175 12.87 -0.92 12.62
N LEU A 176 12.11 0.04 13.14
CA LEU A 176 12.36 0.68 14.45
C LEU A 176 12.09 -0.23 15.65
N SER A 177 11.34 -1.32 15.48
CA SER A 177 11.15 -2.31 16.56
C SER A 177 12.40 -3.15 16.82
N ILE A 178 13.29 -3.24 15.84
CA ILE A 178 14.54 -4.00 15.89
C ILE A 178 15.74 -3.06 16.10
N GLN A 179 15.72 -1.90 15.45
CA GLN A 179 16.78 -0.92 15.54
C GLN A 179 16.47 0.15 16.58
N SER A 180 17.45 0.50 17.42
CA SER A 180 17.30 1.60 18.38
C SER A 180 16.91 2.91 17.66
N PRO A 181 15.99 3.71 18.22
CA PRO A 181 15.66 5.05 17.72
C PRO A 181 16.85 6.02 17.71
N VAL A 182 17.90 5.70 18.47
CA VAL A 182 19.17 6.43 18.50
C VAL A 182 20.29 5.45 18.12
N VAL A 183 21.12 5.83 17.15
CA VAL A 183 22.24 5.05 16.66
C VAL A 183 23.56 5.71 17.02
N ASN A 184 24.54 4.89 17.42
CA ASN A 184 25.90 5.35 17.67
C ASN A 184 26.62 5.54 16.33
N VAL A 185 27.21 6.71 16.12
CA VAL A 185 27.97 7.05 14.92
C VAL A 185 29.44 7.18 15.31
N VAL A 186 30.28 6.39 14.66
CA VAL A 186 31.73 6.50 14.79
C VAL A 186 32.25 7.28 13.59
N THR A 187 32.81 8.47 13.83
CA THR A 187 33.47 9.25 12.78
C THR A 187 34.97 9.04 12.89
N ILE A 188 35.59 8.60 11.79
CA ILE A 188 37.04 8.45 11.69
C ILE A 188 37.60 9.75 11.10
N ASN A 189 38.33 10.50 11.92
CA ASN A 189 38.96 11.74 11.50
C ASN A 189 40.20 11.46 10.62
N LYS A 190 40.63 12.47 9.85
CA LYS A 190 41.81 12.38 8.96
C LYS A 190 43.11 11.99 9.68
N ASN A 191 43.20 12.22 10.99
CA ASN A 191 44.34 11.86 11.84
C ASN A 191 44.22 10.44 12.44
N GLY A 192 43.24 9.64 12.03
CA GLY A 192 42.98 8.30 12.56
C GLY A 192 42.26 8.25 13.92
N SER A 193 41.99 9.41 14.55
CA SER A 193 41.20 9.45 15.79
C SER A 193 39.72 9.12 15.51
N LYS A 194 39.09 8.40 16.45
CA LYS A 194 37.67 8.05 16.40
C LYS A 194 36.89 8.96 17.34
N THR A 195 35.88 9.65 16.83
CA THR A 195 34.88 10.34 17.64
C THR A 195 33.59 9.53 17.67
N TYR A 196 33.00 9.41 18.85
CA TYR A 196 31.74 8.72 19.07
C TYR A 196 30.67 9.77 19.31
N ASP A 197 29.60 9.71 18.54
CA ASP A 197 28.44 10.59 18.67
C ASP A 197 27.16 9.75 18.59
N THR A 198 26.04 10.33 18.96
CA THR A 198 24.71 9.71 18.86
C THR A 198 23.86 10.48 17.87
N LYS A 199 23.29 9.80 16.89
CA LYS A 199 22.32 10.39 15.95
C LYS A 199 20.97 9.70 16.04
N ILE A 200 19.92 10.46 15.73
CA ILE A 200 18.58 9.91 15.55
C ILE A 200 18.60 8.93 14.37
N ASN A 201 17.96 7.78 14.54
CA ASN A 201 17.79 6.79 13.49
C ASN A 201 17.02 7.39 12.31
N GLU A 202 17.55 7.26 11.10
CA GLU A 202 16.94 7.79 9.88
C GLU A 202 15.53 7.23 9.64
N ASN A 203 15.27 5.99 10.07
CA ASN A 203 13.94 5.39 10.00
C ASN A 203 12.92 6.15 10.85
N LEU A 204 13.33 6.76 11.98
CA LEU A 204 12.44 7.57 12.81
C LEU A 204 12.07 8.88 12.12
N ASN A 205 13.06 9.55 11.52
CA ASN A 205 12.82 10.78 10.76
C ASN A 205 11.93 10.50 9.54
N ALA A 206 12.23 9.43 8.80
CA ALA A 206 11.42 8.99 7.68
C ALA A 206 9.98 8.69 8.12
N TYR A 207 9.80 7.96 9.23
CA TYR A 207 8.47 7.63 9.75
C TYR A 207 7.65 8.88 10.08
N GLN A 208 8.24 9.85 10.76
CA GLN A 208 7.58 11.13 11.07
C GLN A 208 7.18 11.88 9.79
N MET A 209 8.06 11.93 8.79
CA MET A 209 7.75 12.56 7.50
C MET A 209 6.60 11.84 6.78
N THR A 210 6.63 10.51 6.76
CA THR A 210 5.59 9.67 6.15
C THR A 210 4.24 9.89 6.84
N MET A 211 4.18 9.90 8.17
CA MET A 211 2.93 10.16 8.91
C MET A 211 2.38 11.57 8.64
N ASN A 212 3.25 12.59 8.59
CA ASN A 212 2.84 13.95 8.23
C ASN A 212 2.26 14.03 6.81
N MET A 213 2.77 13.23 5.87
CA MET A 213 2.20 13.12 4.52
C MET A 213 0.84 12.41 4.53
N ALA A 214 0.70 11.34 5.33
CA ALA A 214 -0.56 10.62 5.50
C ALA A 214 -1.67 11.55 6.01
N ASP A 215 -1.37 12.37 7.03
CA ASP A 215 -2.31 13.34 7.58
C ASP A 215 -2.75 14.39 6.55
N LYS A 216 -1.82 14.87 5.72
CA LYS A 216 -2.14 15.80 4.62
C LYS A 216 -3.06 15.16 3.60
N LEU A 217 -2.79 13.92 3.20
CA LEU A 217 -3.63 13.19 2.24
C LEU A 217 -5.04 12.93 2.80
N ARG A 218 -5.16 12.53 4.07
CA ARG A 218 -6.45 12.38 4.76
C ARG A 218 -7.25 13.68 4.77
N LYS A 219 -6.59 14.80 5.12
CA LYS A 219 -7.24 16.14 5.12
C LYS A 219 -7.69 16.55 3.72
N ASN A 220 -6.85 16.35 2.70
CA ASN A 220 -7.19 16.68 1.33
C ASN A 220 -8.42 15.89 0.85
N LEU A 221 -8.50 14.59 1.14
CA LEU A 221 -9.68 13.77 0.81
C LEU A 221 -10.96 14.36 1.41
N ILE A 222 -10.93 14.80 2.67
CA ILE A 222 -12.08 15.40 3.34
C ILE A 222 -12.45 16.75 2.71
N LEU A 223 -11.46 17.63 2.49
CA LEU A 223 -11.67 18.97 1.95
C LEU A 223 -12.17 18.95 0.50
N ASP A 224 -11.64 18.06 -0.34
CA ASP A 224 -12.05 17.93 -1.73
C ASP A 224 -13.52 17.53 -1.82
N ARG A 225 -14.00 16.71 -0.88
CA ARG A 225 -15.41 16.30 -0.82
C ARG A 225 -16.33 17.39 -0.34
N GLU A 226 -15.96 18.11 0.72
CA GLU A 226 -16.72 19.28 1.14
C GLU A 226 -16.85 20.28 0.00
N SER A 227 -15.77 20.49 -0.75
CA SER A 227 -15.74 21.37 -1.93
C SER A 227 -16.64 20.84 -3.05
N LYS A 228 -16.58 19.55 -3.37
CA LYS A 228 -17.48 18.90 -4.34
C LYS A 228 -18.95 19.05 -3.94
N MET A 229 -19.29 18.89 -2.65
CA MET A 229 -20.65 19.07 -2.15
C MET A 229 -21.12 20.52 -2.22
N LYS A 230 -20.26 21.49 -1.86
CA LYS A 230 -20.55 22.92 -1.99
C LYS A 230 -20.80 23.30 -3.45
N ASN A 231 -19.95 22.84 -4.37
CA ASN A 231 -20.11 23.12 -5.80
C ASN A 231 -21.40 22.51 -6.37
N LYS A 232 -21.76 21.27 -6.00
CA LYS A 232 -23.05 20.67 -6.41
C LYS A 232 -24.26 21.44 -5.88
N LYS A 233 -24.20 21.96 -4.64
CA LYS A 233 -25.27 22.81 -4.11
C LYS A 233 -25.40 24.10 -4.91
N ILE A 234 -24.27 24.76 -5.20
CA ILE A 234 -24.23 25.97 -6.03
C ILE A 234 -24.80 25.69 -7.43
N GLU A 235 -24.41 24.60 -8.09
CA GLU A 235 -24.98 24.19 -9.40
C GLU A 235 -26.49 23.94 -9.32
N SER A 236 -26.98 23.32 -8.24
CA SER A 236 -28.42 23.07 -8.05
C SER A 236 -29.23 24.33 -7.73
N GLU A 237 -28.61 25.33 -7.10
CA GLU A 237 -29.20 26.64 -6.79
C GLU A 237 -29.19 27.56 -8.02
N ILE A 238 -28.17 27.46 -8.88
CA ILE A 238 -28.10 28.04 -10.23
C ILE A 238 -28.89 27.12 -11.19
N ASN A 239 -30.11 26.77 -10.83
CA ASN A 239 -31.01 26.11 -11.76
C ASN A 239 -31.52 27.13 -12.78
N GLU A 240 -31.79 26.70 -14.01
CA GLU A 240 -32.21 27.55 -15.13
C GLU A 240 -33.43 28.44 -14.77
N ARG A 241 -34.28 27.96 -13.86
CA ARG A 241 -35.41 28.70 -13.27
C ARG A 241 -34.96 29.91 -12.44
N THR A 242 -33.99 29.75 -11.54
CA THR A 242 -33.47 30.85 -10.71
C THR A 242 -32.77 31.92 -11.55
N VAL A 243 -32.08 31.49 -12.62
CA VAL A 243 -31.46 32.40 -13.60
C VAL A 243 -32.52 33.15 -14.40
N LYS A 244 -33.56 32.45 -14.91
CA LYS A 244 -34.70 33.06 -15.61
C LYS A 244 -35.48 34.02 -14.72
N GLU A 245 -35.68 33.68 -13.45
CA GLU A 245 -36.42 34.49 -12.48
C GLU A 245 -35.63 35.73 -12.06
N ASN A 246 -34.30 35.62 -11.87
CA ASN A 246 -33.41 36.76 -11.66
C ASN A 246 -33.29 37.66 -12.90
N LEU A 247 -33.28 37.10 -14.11
CA LEU A 247 -33.34 37.86 -15.37
C LEU A 247 -34.67 38.60 -15.50
N LYS A 248 -35.79 37.92 -15.23
CA LYS A 248 -37.13 38.50 -15.26
C LYS A 248 -37.26 39.64 -14.26
N ASN A 249 -36.77 39.45 -13.03
CA ASN A 249 -36.78 40.47 -11.98
C ASN A 249 -35.90 41.70 -12.32
N LYS A 250 -34.77 41.49 -13.01
CA LYS A 250 -33.92 42.59 -13.52
C LYS A 250 -34.55 43.32 -14.71
N LEU A 251 -35.27 42.61 -15.58
CA LEU A 251 -36.03 43.20 -16.69
C LEU A 251 -37.24 44.01 -16.19
N THR A 252 -37.92 43.55 -15.13
CA THR A 252 -39.09 44.25 -14.56
C THR A 252 -38.72 45.46 -13.71
N ASN A 253 -37.50 45.54 -13.18
CA ASN A 253 -37.04 46.66 -12.33
C ASN A 253 -36.40 47.82 -13.11
N GLY A 254 -36.58 47.87 -14.43
CA GLY A 254 -36.45 49.10 -15.22
C GLY A 254 -35.04 49.68 -15.39
N PHE A 255 -33.98 48.90 -15.17
CA PHE A 255 -32.60 49.37 -15.38
C PHE A 255 -31.96 48.67 -16.59
N PHE A 256 -32.51 48.90 -17.78
CA PHE A 256 -31.82 48.64 -19.05
C PHE A 256 -32.26 49.65 -20.11
N ASP A 257 -31.43 50.67 -20.30
CA ASP A 257 -31.55 51.64 -21.38
C ASP A 257 -30.67 51.19 -22.56
N VAL A 258 -31.09 50.14 -23.27
CA VAL A 258 -30.60 49.86 -24.63
C VAL A 258 -31.70 49.16 -25.43
N ASN A 259 -32.39 49.92 -26.27
CA ASN A 259 -33.04 49.53 -27.53
C ASN A 259 -33.77 48.15 -27.55
N SER A 260 -34.73 48.00 -26.65
CA SER A 260 -35.52 46.79 -26.41
C SER A 260 -36.44 46.35 -27.57
N SER A 261 -36.57 47.12 -28.66
CA SER A 261 -37.31 46.65 -29.84
C SER A 261 -36.52 45.63 -30.66
N ALA A 262 -35.17 45.73 -30.70
CA ALA A 262 -34.34 44.86 -31.52
C ALA A 262 -34.20 43.43 -30.93
N ILE A 263 -34.24 43.31 -29.60
CA ILE A 263 -34.15 41.99 -28.92
C ILE A 263 -35.52 41.31 -28.89
N ALA A 264 -36.62 42.07 -28.75
CA ALA A 264 -37.97 41.52 -28.82
C ALA A 264 -38.29 40.97 -30.22
N GLU A 265 -37.89 41.67 -31.29
CA GLU A 265 -38.06 41.17 -32.67
C GLU A 265 -37.22 39.91 -32.95
N ALA A 266 -35.99 39.82 -32.41
CA ALA A 266 -35.13 38.64 -32.60
C ALA A 266 -35.68 37.37 -31.90
N VAL A 267 -36.32 37.51 -30.74
CA VAL A 267 -36.91 36.37 -30.01
C VAL A 267 -38.23 35.91 -30.64
N ILE A 268 -39.01 36.82 -31.22
CA ILE A 268 -40.26 36.47 -31.92
C ILE A 268 -39.98 35.77 -33.26
N LEU A 269 -38.93 36.21 -33.99
CA LEU A 269 -38.52 35.59 -35.27
C LEU A 269 -37.99 34.16 -35.12
N GLU A 270 -37.41 33.78 -33.98
CA GLU A 270 -37.01 32.38 -33.73
C GLU A 270 -38.19 31.45 -33.39
N GLU A 271 -39.29 31.96 -32.84
CA GLU A 271 -40.49 31.17 -32.54
C GLU A 271 -41.38 30.94 -33.78
N GLU A 272 -41.45 31.91 -34.71
CA GLU A 272 -42.19 31.74 -35.97
C GLU A 272 -41.48 30.76 -36.91
N ASN A 273 -40.15 30.83 -37.03
CA ASN A 273 -39.37 29.89 -37.86
C ASN A 273 -39.46 28.44 -37.34
N LYS A 274 -39.53 28.22 -36.02
CA LYS A 274 -39.71 26.87 -35.45
C LYS A 274 -41.12 26.31 -35.66
N LYS A 275 -42.15 27.15 -35.74
CA LYS A 275 -43.52 26.72 -36.07
C LYS A 275 -43.64 26.35 -37.54
N ASP A 276 -43.00 27.09 -38.44
CA ASP A 276 -43.01 26.78 -39.88
C ASP A 276 -42.17 25.55 -40.23
N GLU A 277 -41.09 25.25 -39.51
CA GLU A 277 -40.36 23.98 -39.67
C GLU A 277 -41.17 22.76 -39.18
N LEU A 278 -41.98 22.91 -38.13
CA LEU A 278 -42.84 21.84 -37.62
C LEU A 278 -44.07 21.58 -38.51
N LEU A 279 -44.61 22.62 -39.17
CA LEU A 279 -45.74 22.49 -40.11
C LEU A 279 -45.33 21.87 -41.46
N ASN A 280 -44.07 21.99 -41.87
CA ASN A 280 -43.56 21.42 -43.12
C ASN A 280 -43.07 19.96 -42.99
N LEU A 281 -43.05 19.39 -41.78
CA LEU A 281 -42.68 17.99 -41.51
C LEU A 281 -43.89 17.05 -41.35
N GLU A 282 -45.11 17.58 -41.29
CA GLU A 282 -46.37 16.81 -41.21
C GLU A 282 -47.24 16.91 -42.49
N GLY A 283 -46.67 17.38 -43.61
CA GLY A 283 -47.32 17.45 -44.93
C GLY A 283 -46.90 16.35 -45.89
#